data_AF-A0A396BZC6-F1
#
_entry.id   AF-A0A396BZC6-F1
#
_cell.length_a   1.000
_cell.length_b   1.000
_cell.length_c   1.000
_cell.angle_alpha   90.00
_cell.angle_beta   90.00
_cell.angle_gamma   90.00
#
_symmetry.space_group_name_H-M   'P 1'
#
loop_
_entity.id
_entity.type
_entity.pdbx_description
1 polymer ?
#
loop_
_entity_poly.entity_id
_entity_poly.type
_entity_poly.pdbx_seq_one_letter_code
_entity_poly.pdbx_strand_id
1 'polypeptide(L)'
;MNQIKVKILVACHKPDTVYSDDVYIPIHVGRAVSKFKEEMTYMIGDDTGDNISKKNPYYCELTAQYWAWKNLDCEYVGLCHYRRYFQDKITENYIKNKVDSGYDIVLVKPIHSKRNLGNRLVDATCLEDVYIFTEVFKKLHPSLYSNFIEHLGCNVLSPYNMFVANKSLFDEFASFQFELLEELEKYILPSNYSRMRRVYGYLSEVLLSFYIKMKGLKPCYLECVNMLGGALIDDNSFFRNSIVDVIYLLSNRSFSFDSINAIRAGLANDGITINS
;
A
#
# COMPACT_ATOMS: atom_id res chain seq x y z
N MET A 1 -27.47 14.23 -15.57
CA MET A 1 -26.14 13.59 -15.57
C MET A 1 -25.99 12.90 -14.23
N ASN A 2 -25.75 11.60 -14.19
CA ASN A 2 -25.45 10.94 -12.91
C ASN A 2 -24.18 11.58 -12.35
N GLN A 3 -24.26 12.06 -11.12
CA GLN A 3 -23.16 12.71 -10.43
C GLN A 3 -22.19 11.63 -9.93
N ILE A 4 -20.93 11.66 -10.38
CA ILE A 4 -19.91 10.66 -10.05
C ILE A 4 -19.66 10.71 -8.54
N LYS A 5 -19.96 9.64 -7.82
CA LYS A 5 -19.73 9.60 -6.36
C LYS A 5 -18.31 9.16 -6.05
N VAL A 6 -17.49 10.10 -5.56
CA VAL A 6 -16.11 9.85 -5.11
C VAL A 6 -16.04 9.79 -3.58
N LYS A 7 -15.38 8.79 -3.01
CA LYS A 7 -15.08 8.72 -1.57
C LYS A 7 -13.61 8.38 -1.35
N ILE A 8 -12.91 9.24 -0.61
CA ILE A 8 -11.51 9.07 -0.21
C ILE A 8 -11.49 8.91 1.31
N LEU A 9 -11.09 7.74 1.78
CA LEU A 9 -10.92 7.51 3.21
C LEU A 9 -9.63 8.17 3.69
N VAL A 10 -9.70 8.93 4.78
CA VAL A 10 -8.53 9.52 5.44
C VAL A 10 -8.22 8.71 6.69
N ALA A 11 -7.23 7.83 6.62
CA ALA A 11 -6.91 6.88 7.68
C ALA A 11 -6.22 7.55 8.89
N CYS A 12 -6.85 7.45 10.07
CA CYS A 12 -6.43 8.09 11.32
C CYS A 12 -6.37 7.08 12.47
N HIS A 13 -5.28 7.01 13.23
CA HIS A 13 -5.13 6.07 14.36
C HIS A 13 -5.08 6.76 15.73
N LYS A 14 -5.08 8.09 15.76
CA LYS A 14 -5.04 8.94 16.95
C LYS A 14 -5.67 10.31 16.64
N PRO A 15 -6.06 11.10 17.66
CA PRO A 15 -6.57 12.45 17.46
C PRO A 15 -5.56 13.34 16.74
N ASP A 16 -6.02 14.01 15.68
CA ASP A 16 -5.25 14.99 14.92
C ASP A 16 -6.20 15.90 14.13
N THR A 17 -5.67 16.99 13.58
CA THR A 17 -6.38 17.82 12.62
C THR A 17 -6.39 17.11 11.27
N VAL A 18 -7.59 16.87 10.74
CA VAL A 18 -7.78 16.19 9.46
C VAL A 18 -8.78 16.95 8.60
N TYR A 19 -8.61 16.85 7.28
CA TYR A 19 -9.56 17.43 6.35
C TYR A 19 -10.74 16.48 6.13
N SER A 20 -11.94 17.06 6.09
CA SER A 20 -13.17 16.32 5.82
C SER A 20 -14.13 17.16 4.98
N ASP A 21 -14.78 16.52 4.02
CA ASP A 21 -15.91 17.04 3.26
C ASP A 21 -16.70 15.86 2.66
N ASP A 22 -17.54 16.11 1.66
CA ASP A 22 -18.32 15.05 1.01
C ASP A 22 -17.46 14.03 0.25
N VAL A 23 -16.22 14.36 -0.11
CA VAL A 23 -15.27 13.48 -0.81
C VAL A 23 -14.32 12.83 0.19
N TYR A 24 -13.74 13.58 1.13
CA TYR A 24 -12.77 13.12 2.11
C TYR A 24 -13.45 12.72 3.41
N ILE A 25 -13.47 11.42 3.70
CA ILE A 25 -14.15 10.84 4.86
C ILE A 25 -13.11 10.34 5.87
N PRO A 26 -12.93 11.01 7.02
CA PRO A 26 -12.07 10.51 8.09
C PRO A 26 -12.54 9.17 8.62
N ILE A 27 -11.62 8.20 8.68
CA ILE A 27 -11.86 6.87 9.24
C ILE A 27 -10.86 6.58 10.36
N HIS A 28 -11.39 6.17 11.52
CA HIS A 28 -10.61 5.71 12.65
C HIS A 28 -10.16 4.26 12.39
N VAL A 29 -8.88 4.08 12.02
CA VAL A 29 -8.29 2.77 11.78
C VAL A 29 -7.85 2.10 13.08
N GLY A 30 -8.03 0.79 13.14
CA GLY A 30 -7.80 0.00 14.35
C GLY A 30 -8.71 0.39 15.50
N ARG A 31 -9.90 0.94 15.23
CA ARG A 31 -10.83 1.39 16.28
C ARG A 31 -11.13 0.27 17.26
N ALA A 32 -11.26 -0.98 16.81
CA ALA A 32 -11.53 -2.13 17.67
C ALA A 32 -10.54 -2.28 18.84
N VAL A 33 -9.26 -1.96 18.61
CA VAL A 33 -8.15 -2.09 19.58
C VAL A 33 -7.57 -0.74 20.03
N SER A 34 -8.18 0.37 19.61
CA SER A 34 -7.69 1.71 19.92
C SER A 34 -8.05 2.12 21.35
N LYS A 35 -7.16 2.91 21.95
CA LYS A 35 -7.42 3.63 23.21
C LYS A 35 -8.12 4.98 23.02
N PHE A 36 -8.19 5.49 21.78
CA PHE A 36 -8.70 6.83 21.46
C PHE A 36 -10.14 6.81 20.92
N LYS A 37 -11.01 5.98 21.50
CA LYS A 37 -12.36 5.75 20.96
C LYS A 37 -13.28 6.96 21.14
N GLU A 38 -13.17 7.67 22.26
CA GLU A 38 -14.05 8.78 22.63
C GLU A 38 -13.66 10.06 21.88
N GLU A 39 -12.36 10.32 21.78
CA GLU A 39 -11.79 11.51 21.15
C GLU A 39 -11.95 11.54 19.63
N MET A 40 -12.29 10.41 19.01
CA MET A 40 -12.40 10.24 17.55
C MET A 40 -13.82 9.87 17.10
N THR A 41 -14.83 10.08 17.95
CA THR A 41 -16.24 9.73 17.67
C THR A 41 -16.85 10.44 16.47
N TYR A 42 -16.26 11.56 16.04
CA TYR A 42 -16.66 12.29 14.83
C TYR A 42 -16.21 11.61 13.51
N MET A 43 -15.39 10.55 13.60
CA MET A 43 -14.97 9.73 12.45
C MET A 43 -15.78 8.45 12.37
N ILE A 44 -15.94 7.91 11.16
CA ILE A 44 -16.42 6.54 11.00
C ILE A 44 -15.36 5.56 11.54
N GLY A 45 -15.80 4.40 12.03
CA GLY A 45 -14.89 3.35 12.51
C GLY A 45 -14.67 2.28 11.45
N ASP A 46 -13.44 1.80 11.32
CA ASP A 46 -13.12 0.62 10.52
C ASP A 46 -13.56 -0.70 11.16
N ASP A 47 -14.20 -0.67 12.33
CA ASP A 47 -14.67 -1.81 13.12
C ASP A 47 -16.17 -2.13 12.96
N THR A 48 -16.76 -1.65 11.86
CA THR A 48 -18.17 -1.87 11.51
C THR A 48 -18.30 -2.70 10.24
N GLY A 49 -19.43 -3.40 10.05
CA GLY A 49 -19.63 -4.28 8.90
C GLY A 49 -18.58 -5.40 8.82
N ASP A 50 -18.22 -5.82 7.61
CA ASP A 50 -17.11 -6.77 7.40
C ASP A 50 -15.78 -6.01 7.49
N ASN A 51 -14.91 -6.46 8.40
CA ASN A 51 -13.71 -5.72 8.76
C ASN A 51 -12.58 -6.56 9.36
N ILE A 52 -11.38 -5.97 9.31
CA ILE A 52 -10.16 -6.48 9.94
C ILE A 52 -9.56 -5.44 10.91
N SER A 53 -10.36 -4.59 11.54
CA SER A 53 -9.89 -3.49 12.41
C SER A 53 -8.89 -3.96 13.48
N LYS A 54 -9.13 -5.13 14.09
CA LYS A 54 -8.23 -5.73 15.09
C LYS A 54 -6.80 -6.00 14.56
N LYS A 55 -6.63 -6.13 13.24
CA LYS A 55 -5.34 -6.38 12.57
C LYS A 55 -4.55 -5.09 12.27
N ASN A 56 -5.07 -3.91 12.58
CA ASN A 56 -4.40 -2.62 12.35
C ASN A 56 -2.95 -2.52 12.89
N PRO A 57 -2.57 -3.13 14.04
CA PRO A 57 -1.18 -3.13 14.48
C PRO A 57 -0.18 -3.71 13.46
N TYR A 58 -0.67 -4.54 12.52
CA TYR A 58 0.14 -5.18 11.48
C TYR A 58 -0.19 -4.65 10.07
N TYR A 59 -1.47 -4.39 9.80
CA TYR A 59 -2.00 -3.95 8.49
C TYR A 59 -1.99 -2.44 8.31
N CYS A 60 -1.90 -1.68 9.40
CA CYS A 60 -1.96 -0.22 9.37
C CYS A 60 -3.18 0.29 8.57
N GLU A 61 -2.98 1.27 7.68
CA GLU A 61 -4.01 1.92 6.88
C GLU A 61 -4.78 0.95 5.96
N LEU A 62 -4.25 -0.26 5.70
CA LEU A 62 -4.94 -1.28 4.92
C LEU A 62 -6.24 -1.75 5.58
N THR A 63 -6.41 -1.56 6.89
CA THR A 63 -7.69 -1.83 7.56
C THR A 63 -8.81 -0.91 7.06
N ALA A 64 -8.51 0.35 6.74
CA ALA A 64 -9.45 1.23 6.04
C ALA A 64 -9.67 0.78 4.59
N GLN A 65 -8.63 0.33 3.89
CA GLN A 65 -8.77 -0.20 2.52
C GLN A 65 -9.68 -1.43 2.49
N TYR A 66 -9.51 -2.37 3.41
CA TYR A 66 -10.37 -3.54 3.54
C TYR A 66 -11.81 -3.14 3.86
N TRP A 67 -11.99 -2.22 4.80
CA TRP A 67 -13.32 -1.72 5.14
C TRP A 67 -13.99 -1.05 3.94
N ALA A 68 -13.26 -0.25 3.15
CA ALA A 68 -13.77 0.32 1.90
C ALA A 68 -14.19 -0.75 0.90
N TRP A 69 -13.39 -1.81 0.73
CA TRP A 69 -13.69 -2.93 -0.17
C TRP A 69 -15.01 -3.60 0.15
N LYS A 70 -15.27 -3.87 1.42
CA LYS A 70 -16.45 -4.62 1.84
C LYS A 70 -17.70 -3.76 2.03
N ASN A 71 -17.54 -2.48 2.37
CA ASN A 71 -18.65 -1.68 2.91
C ASN A 71 -18.97 -0.41 2.10
N LEU A 72 -18.07 0.12 1.27
CA LEU A 72 -18.35 1.35 0.51
C LEU A 72 -19.08 1.07 -0.81
N ASP A 73 -20.16 1.83 -1.00
CA ASP A 73 -20.88 1.93 -2.27
C ASP A 73 -20.68 3.33 -2.89
N CYS A 74 -19.75 3.41 -3.84
CA CYS A 74 -19.42 4.60 -4.62
C CYS A 74 -18.72 4.22 -5.93
N GLU A 75 -18.60 5.17 -6.86
CA GLU A 75 -18.00 4.93 -8.17
C GLU A 75 -16.47 4.99 -8.14
N TYR A 76 -15.90 5.84 -7.29
CA TYR A 76 -14.45 5.95 -7.09
C TYR A 76 -14.12 5.88 -5.61
N VAL A 77 -13.10 5.09 -5.29
CA VAL A 77 -12.57 4.89 -3.94
C VAL A 77 -11.15 5.41 -3.90
N GLY A 78 -10.79 6.08 -2.82
CA GLY A 78 -9.41 6.43 -2.56
C GLY A 78 -9.01 6.26 -1.10
N LEU A 79 -7.70 6.32 -0.88
CA LEU A 79 -7.09 6.24 0.44
C LEU A 79 -6.03 7.33 0.58
N CYS A 80 -6.14 8.10 1.67
CA CYS A 80 -5.16 9.08 2.14
C CYS A 80 -4.79 8.75 3.59
N HIS A 81 -3.66 9.32 4.05
CA HIS A 81 -3.29 9.25 5.47
C HIS A 81 -3.70 10.56 6.14
N TYR A 82 -3.94 10.53 7.45
CA TYR A 82 -4.28 11.73 8.22
C TYR A 82 -3.29 12.91 8.09
N ARG A 83 -2.03 12.65 7.72
CA ARG A 83 -0.97 13.65 7.47
C ARG A 83 -0.33 13.58 6.08
N ARG A 84 -0.99 12.93 5.12
CA ARG A 84 -0.52 12.83 3.72
C ARG A 84 -1.70 12.89 2.78
N TYR A 85 -1.71 13.91 1.93
CA TYR A 85 -2.76 14.16 0.94
C TYR A 85 -2.12 14.34 -0.44
N PHE A 86 -2.91 14.12 -1.48
CA PHE A 86 -2.55 14.58 -2.82
C PHE A 86 -2.49 16.12 -2.83
N GLN A 87 -1.52 16.68 -3.52
CA GLN A 87 -1.33 18.13 -3.63
C GLN A 87 -2.59 18.84 -4.15
N ASP A 88 -3.18 18.30 -5.21
CA ASP A 88 -4.45 18.79 -5.73
C ASP A 88 -5.60 18.23 -4.89
N LYS A 89 -6.57 19.09 -4.55
CA LYS A 89 -7.82 18.63 -3.97
C LYS A 89 -8.59 17.80 -5.01
N ILE A 90 -8.85 16.55 -4.67
CA ILE A 90 -9.65 15.66 -5.51
C ILE A 90 -11.13 16.01 -5.33
N THR A 91 -11.82 16.17 -6.45
CA THR A 91 -13.26 16.39 -6.54
C THR A 91 -13.84 15.47 -7.61
N GLU A 92 -15.17 15.37 -7.70
CA GLU A 92 -15.84 14.58 -8.73
C GLU A 92 -15.46 15.07 -10.15
N ASN A 93 -15.43 16.40 -10.36
CA ASN A 93 -14.99 17.00 -11.62
C ASN A 93 -13.50 16.74 -11.90
N TYR A 94 -12.66 16.74 -10.87
CA TYR A 94 -11.24 16.40 -11.03
C TYR A 94 -11.09 14.99 -11.59
N ILE A 95 -11.74 14.01 -10.96
CA ILE A 95 -11.68 12.60 -11.38
C ILE A 95 -12.23 12.44 -12.79
N LYS A 96 -13.38 13.04 -13.09
CA LYS A 96 -13.96 13.04 -14.43
C LYS A 96 -12.95 13.51 -15.49
N ASN A 97 -12.31 14.66 -15.25
CA ASN A 97 -11.32 15.21 -16.18
C ASN A 97 -10.11 14.29 -16.38
N LYS A 98 -9.65 13.58 -15.33
CA LYS A 98 -8.53 12.64 -15.44
C LYS A 98 -8.91 11.39 -16.25
N VAL A 99 -10.11 10.87 -16.05
CA VAL A 99 -10.65 9.73 -16.80
C VAL A 99 -10.84 10.10 -18.26
N ASP A 100 -11.43 11.27 -18.54
CA ASP A 100 -11.59 11.81 -19.91
C ASP A 100 -10.23 12.03 -20.60
N SER A 101 -9.17 12.28 -19.82
CA SER A 101 -7.78 12.37 -20.30
C SER A 101 -7.08 11.01 -20.46
N GLY A 102 -7.76 9.90 -20.18
CA GLY A 102 -7.26 8.53 -20.35
C GLY A 102 -6.38 8.00 -19.22
N TYR A 103 -6.47 8.58 -18.01
CA TYR A 103 -5.82 8.04 -16.81
C TYR A 103 -6.73 7.02 -16.09
N ASP A 104 -6.15 5.93 -15.61
CA ASP A 104 -6.88 4.84 -14.95
C ASP A 104 -6.91 4.99 -13.41
N ILE A 105 -5.87 5.62 -12.84
CA ILE A 105 -5.64 5.69 -11.39
C ILE A 105 -4.88 6.96 -11.02
N VAL A 106 -5.23 7.59 -9.91
CA VAL A 106 -4.46 8.72 -9.33
C VAL A 106 -3.54 8.17 -8.24
N LEU A 107 -2.26 8.56 -8.26
CA LEU A 107 -1.23 8.11 -7.33
C LEU A 107 -0.35 9.26 -6.86
N VAL A 108 0.33 9.04 -5.74
CA VAL A 108 1.46 9.89 -5.35
C VAL A 108 2.63 9.63 -6.29
N LYS A 109 3.41 10.67 -6.61
CA LYS A 109 4.66 10.51 -7.39
C LYS A 109 5.53 9.40 -6.80
N PRO A 110 6.08 8.52 -7.65
CA PRO A 110 6.82 7.37 -7.17
C PRO A 110 8.15 7.80 -6.55
N ILE A 111 8.63 7.00 -5.60
CA ILE A 111 9.93 7.18 -4.96
C ILE A 111 10.96 6.29 -5.65
N HIS A 112 12.10 6.90 -6.00
CA HIS A 112 13.25 6.20 -6.54
C HIS A 112 14.22 5.84 -5.41
N SER A 113 14.73 4.61 -5.45
CA SER A 113 15.64 4.06 -4.46
C SER A 113 17.01 3.76 -5.08
N LYS A 114 18.07 3.83 -4.26
CA LYS A 114 19.42 3.39 -4.63
C LYS A 114 19.58 1.86 -4.60
N ARG A 115 18.63 1.16 -3.98
CA ARG A 115 18.56 -0.30 -3.84
C ARG A 115 17.29 -0.81 -4.50
N ASN A 116 17.29 -2.07 -4.92
CA ASN A 116 16.09 -2.73 -5.43
C ASN A 116 14.99 -2.86 -4.36
N LEU A 117 13.74 -3.03 -4.79
CA LEU A 117 12.56 -3.11 -3.92
C LEU A 117 12.66 -4.27 -2.93
N GLY A 118 13.15 -5.45 -3.36
CA GLY A 118 13.29 -6.60 -2.48
C GLY A 118 14.25 -6.33 -1.32
N ASN A 119 15.41 -5.73 -1.60
CA ASN A 119 16.36 -5.31 -0.58
C ASN A 119 15.79 -4.21 0.35
N ARG A 120 15.01 -3.28 -0.20
CA ARG A 120 14.29 -2.28 0.61
C ARG A 120 13.27 -2.94 1.54
N LEU A 121 12.58 -3.99 1.09
CA LEU A 121 11.69 -4.77 1.95
C LEU A 121 12.46 -5.48 3.06
N VAL A 122 13.61 -6.07 2.78
CA VAL A 122 14.48 -6.69 3.80
C VAL A 122 14.88 -5.66 4.86
N ASP A 123 15.27 -4.44 4.46
CA ASP A 123 15.60 -3.35 5.41
C ASP A 123 14.38 -2.92 6.27
N ALA A 124 13.18 -2.96 5.67
CA ALA A 124 11.93 -2.63 6.34
C ALA A 124 11.45 -3.74 7.30
N THR A 125 11.77 -4.99 6.99
CA THR A 125 11.29 -6.22 7.65
C THR A 125 12.48 -7.11 8.03
N CYS A 126 12.55 -8.34 7.53
CA CYS A 126 13.72 -9.22 7.59
C CYS A 126 13.80 -10.10 6.33
N LEU A 127 14.87 -10.90 6.22
CA LEU A 127 15.10 -11.75 5.06
C LEU A 127 14.07 -12.89 4.97
N GLU A 128 13.69 -13.44 6.12
CA GLU A 128 12.72 -14.52 6.27
C GLU A 128 11.32 -14.10 5.80
N ASP A 129 10.85 -12.91 6.22
CA ASP A 129 9.55 -12.37 5.80
C ASP A 129 9.48 -12.16 4.29
N VAL A 130 10.56 -11.66 3.67
CA VAL A 130 10.61 -11.48 2.21
C VAL A 130 10.71 -12.81 1.48
N TYR A 131 11.40 -13.80 2.04
CA TYR A 131 11.42 -15.15 1.48
C TYR A 131 10.02 -15.78 1.52
N ILE A 132 9.34 -15.73 2.67
CA ILE A 132 7.95 -16.17 2.83
C ILE A 132 7.06 -15.45 1.80
N PHE A 133 7.23 -14.15 1.65
CA PHE A 133 6.48 -13.35 0.67
C PHE A 133 6.62 -13.89 -0.76
N THR A 134 7.85 -14.16 -1.20
CA THR A 134 8.10 -14.68 -2.54
C THR A 134 7.54 -16.09 -2.75
N GLU A 135 7.66 -16.98 -1.76
CA GLU A 135 7.19 -18.37 -1.89
C GLU A 135 5.66 -18.46 -1.83
N VAL A 136 5.00 -17.65 -0.99
CA VAL A 136 3.54 -17.58 -0.98
C VAL A 136 3.01 -16.94 -2.28
N PHE A 137 3.68 -15.91 -2.80
CA PHE A 137 3.32 -15.37 -4.11
C PHE A 137 3.43 -16.44 -5.20
N LYS A 138 4.52 -17.22 -5.20
CA LYS A 138 4.72 -18.32 -6.15
C LYS A 138 3.65 -19.38 -6.05
N LYS A 139 3.22 -19.72 -4.83
CA LYS A 139 2.16 -20.69 -4.56
C LYS A 139 0.81 -20.23 -5.12
N LEU A 140 0.43 -18.97 -4.89
CA LEU A 140 -0.87 -18.43 -5.32
C LEU A 140 -0.90 -18.03 -6.81
N HIS A 141 0.21 -17.50 -7.33
CA HIS A 141 0.30 -16.95 -8.67
C HIS A 141 1.56 -17.43 -9.42
N PRO A 142 1.70 -18.75 -9.66
CA PRO A 142 2.91 -19.34 -10.23
C PRO A 142 3.26 -18.77 -11.63
N SER A 143 2.24 -18.43 -12.43
CA SER A 143 2.42 -17.84 -13.76
C SER A 143 2.97 -16.41 -13.73
N LEU A 144 2.79 -15.68 -12.63
CA LEU A 144 3.25 -14.29 -12.45
C LEU A 144 4.57 -14.21 -11.66
N TYR A 145 5.05 -15.33 -11.12
CA TYR A 145 6.18 -15.34 -10.19
C TYR A 145 7.45 -14.73 -10.81
N SER A 146 7.79 -15.05 -12.05
CA SER A 146 8.95 -14.48 -12.74
C SER A 146 8.86 -12.95 -12.84
N ASN A 147 7.69 -12.43 -13.21
CA ASN A 147 7.44 -11.00 -13.35
C ASN A 147 7.50 -10.30 -11.99
N PHE A 148 7.04 -10.99 -10.94
CA PHE A 148 7.09 -10.48 -9.57
C PHE A 148 8.53 -10.39 -9.04
N ILE A 149 9.36 -11.42 -9.26
CA ILE A 149 10.79 -11.38 -8.89
C ILE A 149 11.54 -10.29 -9.68
N GLU A 150 11.26 -10.12 -10.98
CA GLU A 150 11.81 -9.01 -11.77
C GLU A 150 11.37 -7.65 -11.19
N HIS A 151 10.12 -7.54 -10.75
CA HIS A 151 9.63 -6.32 -10.10
C HIS A 151 10.34 -6.03 -8.77
N LEU A 152 10.62 -7.05 -7.95
CA LEU A 152 11.44 -6.88 -6.74
C LEU A 152 12.86 -6.39 -7.06
N GLY A 153 13.36 -6.70 -8.26
CA GLY A 153 14.59 -6.15 -8.80
C GLY A 153 14.52 -4.66 -9.14
N CYS A 154 13.35 -4.06 -9.40
CA CYS A 154 13.22 -2.64 -9.76
C CYS A 154 13.56 -1.70 -8.58
N ASN A 155 13.66 -0.39 -8.83
CA ASN A 155 13.99 0.62 -7.80
C ASN A 155 12.93 1.72 -7.61
N VAL A 156 11.78 1.59 -8.26
CA VAL A 156 10.69 2.58 -8.25
C VAL A 156 9.50 2.02 -7.49
N LEU A 157 8.97 2.76 -6.53
CA LEU A 157 7.87 2.36 -5.67
C LEU A 157 6.76 3.41 -5.67
N SER A 158 5.50 2.97 -5.76
CA SER A 158 4.32 3.78 -5.41
C SER A 158 4.14 3.80 -3.89
N PRO A 159 4.42 4.92 -3.21
CA PRO A 159 4.51 4.95 -1.75
C PRO A 159 3.15 5.04 -1.07
N TYR A 160 3.14 4.79 0.24
CA TYR A 160 2.06 5.11 1.17
C TYR A 160 0.77 4.33 0.99
N ASN A 161 0.64 3.41 0.03
CA ASN A 161 -0.64 2.79 -0.32
C ASN A 161 -1.75 3.83 -0.63
N MET A 162 -1.36 5.04 -1.08
CA MET A 162 -2.30 6.11 -1.39
C MET A 162 -2.64 6.11 -2.88
N PHE A 163 -3.94 6.02 -3.18
CA PHE A 163 -4.44 6.03 -4.54
C PHE A 163 -5.90 6.49 -4.61
N VAL A 164 -6.38 6.82 -5.81
CA VAL A 164 -7.81 6.95 -6.15
C VAL A 164 -8.08 6.20 -7.44
N ALA A 165 -9.02 5.27 -7.42
CA ALA A 165 -9.37 4.41 -8.56
C ALA A 165 -10.89 4.22 -8.67
N ASN A 166 -11.36 3.83 -9.85
CA ASN A 166 -12.75 3.38 -10.00
C ASN A 166 -12.99 2.12 -9.14
N LYS A 167 -14.20 1.95 -8.61
CA LYS A 167 -14.58 0.86 -7.70
C LYS A 167 -14.25 -0.52 -8.25
N SER A 168 -14.47 -0.78 -9.55
CA SER A 168 -14.18 -2.08 -10.17
C SER A 168 -12.67 -2.41 -10.11
N LEU A 169 -11.82 -1.45 -10.48
CA LEU A 169 -10.36 -1.59 -10.40
C LEU A 169 -9.88 -1.73 -8.96
N PHE A 170 -10.47 -0.94 -8.04
CA PHE A 170 -10.20 -1.02 -6.62
C PHE A 170 -10.54 -2.41 -6.05
N ASP A 171 -11.69 -2.97 -6.40
CA ASP A 171 -12.15 -4.28 -5.92
C ASP A 171 -11.29 -5.43 -6.47
N GLU A 172 -10.91 -5.37 -7.74
CA GLU A 172 -9.99 -6.32 -8.36
C GLU A 172 -8.64 -6.30 -7.63
N PHE A 173 -8.09 -5.10 -7.38
CA PHE A 173 -6.82 -4.95 -6.66
C PHE A 173 -6.94 -5.40 -5.20
N ALA A 174 -8.00 -5.03 -4.49
CA ALA A 174 -8.21 -5.42 -3.11
C ALA A 174 -8.33 -6.95 -2.98
N SER A 175 -9.06 -7.60 -3.90
CA SER A 175 -9.15 -9.07 -3.92
C SER A 175 -7.78 -9.72 -4.10
N PHE A 176 -7.00 -9.27 -5.10
CA PHE A 176 -5.63 -9.77 -5.33
C PHE A 176 -4.71 -9.53 -4.13
N GLN A 177 -4.74 -8.33 -3.57
CA GLN A 177 -3.86 -7.96 -2.47
C GLN A 177 -4.21 -8.73 -1.19
N PHE A 178 -5.48 -8.76 -0.78
CA PHE A 178 -5.87 -9.39 0.48
C PHE A 178 -5.84 -10.91 0.42
N GLU A 179 -6.06 -11.55 -0.74
CA GLU A 179 -5.82 -12.99 -0.91
C GLU A 179 -4.39 -13.37 -0.52
N LEU A 180 -3.41 -12.63 -1.03
CA LEU A 180 -2.00 -12.85 -0.72
C LEU A 180 -1.68 -12.51 0.74
N LEU A 181 -2.14 -11.37 1.25
CA LEU A 181 -1.86 -10.96 2.64
C LEU A 181 -2.44 -11.93 3.66
N GLU A 182 -3.67 -12.42 3.46
CA GLU A 182 -4.30 -13.41 4.34
C GLU A 182 -3.58 -14.76 4.33
N GLU A 183 -3.01 -15.17 3.19
CA GLU A 183 -2.18 -16.37 3.12
C GLU A 183 -0.84 -16.17 3.85
N LEU A 184 -0.24 -14.97 3.78
CA LEU A 184 1.00 -14.65 4.50
C LEU A 184 0.84 -14.68 6.03
N GLU A 185 -0.33 -14.35 6.56
CA GLU A 185 -0.63 -14.42 8.00
C GLU A 185 -0.41 -15.82 8.60
N LYS A 186 -0.47 -16.87 7.78
CA LYS A 186 -0.26 -18.25 8.22
C LYS A 186 1.21 -18.58 8.50
N TYR A 187 2.13 -17.76 7.99
CA TYR A 187 3.56 -18.06 7.96
C TYR A 187 4.41 -16.98 8.63
N ILE A 188 4.04 -15.70 8.53
CA ILE A 188 4.81 -14.60 9.10
C ILE A 188 4.59 -14.52 10.62
N LEU A 189 5.70 -14.57 11.37
CA LEU A 189 5.67 -14.38 12.81
C LEU A 189 5.69 -12.88 13.16
N PRO A 190 4.77 -12.38 14.00
CA PRO A 190 4.77 -10.98 14.39
C PRO A 190 6.04 -10.55 15.14
N SER A 191 6.73 -9.54 14.63
CA SER A 191 7.88 -8.96 15.31
C SER A 191 7.50 -8.28 16.65
N ASN A 192 8.41 -8.29 17.62
CA ASN A 192 8.25 -7.50 18.85
C ASN A 192 8.56 -6.00 18.63
N TYR A 193 9.24 -5.65 17.54
CA TYR A 193 9.56 -4.25 17.22
C TYR A 193 8.40 -3.57 16.51
N SER A 194 7.93 -2.45 17.05
CA SER A 194 6.78 -1.70 16.54
C SER A 194 6.90 -1.31 15.06
N ARG A 195 8.10 -0.98 14.60
CA ARG A 195 8.37 -0.66 13.18
C ARG A 195 8.17 -1.89 12.29
N MET A 196 8.76 -3.03 12.65
CA MET A 196 8.72 -4.26 11.85
C MET A 196 7.35 -4.95 11.90
N ARG A 197 6.56 -4.75 12.96
CA ARG A 197 5.17 -5.26 13.03
C ARG A 197 4.31 -4.83 11.85
N ARG A 198 4.62 -3.71 11.22
CA ARG A 198 3.89 -3.12 10.07
C ARG A 198 4.17 -3.83 8.75
N VAL A 199 4.63 -5.08 8.79
CA VAL A 199 5.10 -5.87 7.65
C VAL A 199 4.13 -5.82 6.46
N TYR A 200 2.84 -6.06 6.69
CA TYR A 200 1.84 -6.07 5.61
C TYR A 200 1.65 -4.71 4.93
N GLY A 201 1.85 -3.61 5.66
CA GLY A 201 1.87 -2.27 5.09
C GLY A 201 3.01 -2.09 4.08
N TYR A 202 4.21 -2.59 4.40
CA TYR A 202 5.38 -2.53 3.52
C TYR A 202 5.24 -3.44 2.29
N LEU A 203 4.78 -4.69 2.49
CA LEU A 203 4.53 -5.61 1.38
C LEU A 203 3.48 -5.04 0.41
N SER A 204 2.47 -4.37 0.95
CA SER A 204 1.37 -3.79 0.17
C SER A 204 1.80 -2.65 -0.76
N GLU A 205 2.79 -1.83 -0.39
CA GLU A 205 3.31 -0.78 -1.28
C GLU A 205 3.95 -1.40 -2.53
N VAL A 206 4.64 -2.53 -2.35
CA VAL A 206 5.23 -3.31 -3.45
C VAL A 206 4.14 -3.98 -4.29
N LEU A 207 3.08 -4.52 -3.66
CA LEU A 207 1.96 -5.12 -4.39
C LEU A 207 1.20 -4.09 -5.24
N LEU A 208 0.97 -2.88 -4.72
CA LEU A 208 0.35 -1.80 -5.50
C LEU A 208 1.20 -1.47 -6.74
N SER A 209 2.50 -1.28 -6.53
CA SER A 209 3.46 -0.97 -7.60
C SER A 209 3.53 -2.08 -8.66
N PHE A 210 3.53 -3.34 -8.21
CA PHE A 210 3.51 -4.51 -9.09
C PHE A 210 2.22 -4.59 -9.89
N TYR A 211 1.07 -4.43 -9.23
CA TYR A 211 -0.25 -4.53 -9.85
C TYR A 211 -0.44 -3.49 -10.96
N ILE A 212 0.00 -2.25 -10.73
CA ILE A 212 -0.01 -1.18 -11.73
C ILE A 212 0.80 -1.58 -12.98
N LYS A 213 2.04 -2.08 -12.79
CA LYS A 213 2.91 -2.54 -13.89
C LYS A 213 2.27 -3.73 -14.62
N MET A 214 1.77 -4.72 -13.88
CA MET A 214 1.16 -5.94 -14.40
C MET A 214 -0.06 -5.65 -15.29
N LYS A 215 -0.93 -4.73 -14.86
CA LYS A 215 -2.15 -4.35 -15.58
C LYS A 215 -1.91 -3.31 -16.68
N GLY A 216 -0.70 -2.74 -16.77
CA GLY A 216 -0.37 -1.69 -17.73
C GLY A 216 -1.18 -0.41 -17.53
N LEU A 217 -1.54 -0.10 -16.28
CA LEU A 217 -2.38 1.07 -15.98
C LEU A 217 -1.63 2.37 -16.26
N LYS A 218 -2.38 3.41 -16.61
CA LYS A 218 -1.90 4.79 -16.83
C LYS A 218 -2.13 5.65 -15.60
N PRO A 219 -1.12 5.83 -14.74
CA PRO A 219 -1.25 6.63 -13.53
C PRO A 219 -1.22 8.14 -13.82
N CYS A 220 -2.07 8.88 -13.13
CA CYS A 220 -1.93 10.32 -12.94
C CYS A 220 -1.19 10.57 -11.62
N TYR A 221 0.06 11.05 -11.71
CA TYR A 221 0.88 11.29 -10.53
C TYR A 221 0.72 12.71 -9.98
N LEU A 222 0.56 12.80 -8.66
CA LEU A 222 0.51 14.05 -7.91
C LEU A 222 1.57 14.08 -6.82
N GLU A 223 2.02 15.27 -6.46
CA GLU A 223 2.86 15.43 -5.28
C GLU A 223 2.08 15.11 -3.99
N CYS A 224 2.83 14.81 -2.92
CA CYS A 224 2.26 14.59 -1.60
C CYS A 224 2.50 15.80 -0.69
N VAL A 225 1.44 16.27 -0.04
CA VAL A 225 1.45 17.37 0.92
C VAL A 225 1.01 16.91 2.30
N ASN A 226 1.48 17.58 3.35
CA ASN A 226 1.13 17.26 4.74
C ASN A 226 -0.36 17.52 5.05
N MET A 227 -0.94 18.50 4.37
CA MET A 227 -2.35 18.89 4.44
C MET A 227 -2.75 19.52 3.10
N LEU A 228 -4.04 19.56 2.75
CA LEU A 228 -4.49 20.26 1.54
C LEU A 228 -4.07 21.74 1.59
N GLY A 229 -3.35 22.19 0.55
CA GLY A 229 -2.73 23.53 0.51
C GLY A 229 -1.49 23.70 1.39
N GLY A 230 -1.00 22.62 1.99
CA GLY A 230 0.18 22.59 2.86
C GLY A 230 1.50 22.39 2.10
N ALA A 231 2.55 22.08 2.86
CA ALA A 231 3.90 21.89 2.33
C ALA A 231 4.09 20.49 1.72
N LEU A 232 4.94 20.40 0.71
CA LEU A 232 5.40 19.13 0.14
C LEU A 232 6.11 18.28 1.19
N ILE A 233 5.80 16.99 1.22
CA ILE A 233 6.43 16.03 2.16
C ILE A 233 7.78 15.55 1.64
N ASP A 234 7.86 15.29 0.33
CA ASP A 234 9.06 14.77 -0.32
C ASP A 234 9.53 15.76 -1.40
N ASP A 235 10.82 16.09 -1.38
CA ASP A 235 11.48 16.76 -2.51
C ASP A 235 11.97 15.70 -3.50
N ASN A 236 11.04 15.20 -4.32
CA ASN A 236 11.30 14.27 -5.42
C ASN A 236 11.67 15.02 -6.70
N SER A 237 12.60 15.96 -6.61
CA SER A 237 13.09 16.69 -7.78
C SER A 237 13.66 15.75 -8.84
N PHE A 238 13.41 16.09 -10.10
CA PHE A 238 13.83 15.30 -11.26
C PHE A 238 15.34 15.01 -11.26
N PHE A 239 16.17 15.98 -10.88
CA PHE A 239 17.62 15.83 -10.80
C PHE A 239 18.04 14.80 -9.75
N ARG A 240 17.42 14.84 -8.56
CA ARG A 240 17.69 13.87 -7.49
C ARG A 240 17.33 12.46 -7.94
N ASN A 241 16.15 12.28 -8.55
CA ASN A 241 15.72 10.97 -9.04
C ASN A 241 16.66 10.43 -10.12
N SER A 242 17.08 11.28 -11.06
CA SER A 242 18.08 10.91 -12.08
C SER A 242 19.40 10.44 -11.47
N ILE A 243 19.91 11.13 -10.44
CA ILE A 243 21.14 10.72 -9.74
C ILE A 243 20.95 9.37 -9.03
N VAL A 244 19.81 9.19 -8.36
CA VAL A 244 19.49 7.93 -7.68
C VAL A 244 19.40 6.77 -8.68
N ASP A 245 18.79 6.99 -9.84
CA ASP A 245 18.69 5.99 -10.90
C ASP A 245 20.06 5.63 -11.49
N VAL A 246 20.95 6.61 -11.68
CA VAL A 246 22.33 6.34 -12.10
C VAL A 246 23.06 5.49 -11.06
N ILE A 247 22.94 5.81 -9.77
CA ILE A 247 23.54 5.00 -8.69
C ILE A 247 22.98 3.56 -8.72
N TYR A 248 21.67 3.43 -8.91
CA TYR A 248 21.02 2.14 -8.99
C TYR A 248 21.47 1.33 -10.22
N LEU A 249 21.65 1.97 -11.38
CA LEU A 249 22.18 1.33 -12.60
C LEU A 249 23.60 0.79 -12.43
N LEU A 250 24.41 1.43 -11.57
CA LEU A 250 25.75 0.98 -11.19
C LEU A 250 25.74 -0.12 -10.10
N SER A 251 24.58 -0.43 -9.53
CA SER A 251 24.40 -1.41 -8.44
C SER A 251 23.90 -2.77 -8.94
N ASN A 252 23.86 -3.78 -8.06
CA ASN A 252 23.21 -5.05 -8.40
C ASN A 252 21.69 -4.90 -8.46
N ARG A 253 21.13 -5.09 -9.66
CA ARG A 253 19.71 -4.91 -9.98
C ARG A 253 18.89 -6.18 -9.81
N SER A 254 19.53 -7.35 -9.70
CA SER A 254 18.78 -8.57 -9.38
C SER A 254 18.42 -8.58 -7.89
N PHE A 255 17.20 -9.03 -7.61
CA PHE A 255 16.85 -9.48 -6.28
C PHE A 255 17.05 -11.00 -6.22
N SER A 256 17.88 -11.46 -5.29
CA SER A 256 18.16 -12.88 -5.06
C SER A 256 18.43 -13.11 -3.59
N PHE A 257 18.24 -14.36 -3.16
CA PHE A 257 18.57 -14.80 -1.82
C PHE A 257 19.93 -15.51 -1.84
N ASP A 258 20.94 -14.94 -1.18
CA ASP A 258 22.28 -15.51 -1.15
C ASP A 258 22.39 -16.80 -0.32
N SER A 259 21.41 -17.06 0.58
CA SER A 259 21.47 -18.16 1.56
C SER A 259 20.13 -18.89 1.73
N ILE A 260 19.49 -19.27 0.62
CA ILE A 260 18.18 -19.96 0.61
C ILE A 260 18.15 -21.18 1.54
N ASN A 261 19.20 -22.00 1.53
CA ASN A 261 19.23 -23.21 2.36
C ASN A 261 19.24 -22.89 3.86
N ALA A 262 19.95 -21.83 4.28
CA ALA A 262 19.98 -21.39 5.66
C ALA A 262 18.63 -20.82 6.10
N ILE A 263 17.99 -20.01 5.24
CA ILE A 263 16.64 -19.47 5.48
C ILE A 263 15.63 -20.61 5.66
N ARG A 264 15.62 -21.59 4.73
CA ARG A 264 14.73 -22.75 4.80
C ARG A 264 14.95 -23.58 6.06
N ALA A 265 16.20 -23.81 6.45
CA ALA A 265 16.52 -24.52 7.68
C ALA A 265 16.05 -23.76 8.93
N GLY A 266 16.24 -22.43 8.96
CA GLY A 266 15.73 -21.56 10.03
C GLY A 266 14.21 -21.63 10.15
N LEU A 267 13.50 -21.39 9.04
CA LEU A 267 12.03 -21.47 9.00
C LEU A 267 11.50 -22.84 9.42
N ALA A 268 12.15 -23.94 9.01
CA ALA A 268 11.76 -25.28 9.43
C ALA A 268 11.92 -25.48 10.94
N ASN A 269 12.98 -24.93 11.55
CA ASN A 269 13.17 -24.97 13.01
C ASN A 269 12.11 -24.13 13.75
N ASP A 270 11.64 -23.05 13.12
CA ASP A 270 10.55 -22.21 13.63
C ASP A 270 9.15 -22.83 13.38
N GLY A 271 9.09 -24.03 12.77
CA GLY A 271 7.83 -24.73 12.47
C GLY A 271 7.09 -24.17 11.25
N ILE A 272 7.75 -23.37 10.42
CA ILE A 272 7.16 -22.72 9.24
C ILE A 272 7.53 -23.53 7.99
N THR A 273 6.53 -24.11 7.33
CA THR A 273 6.70 -24.83 6.06
C THR A 273 5.66 -24.36 5.05
N ILE A 274 6.13 -23.81 3.93
CA ILE A 274 5.28 -23.35 2.83
C ILE A 274 5.17 -24.50 1.83
N ASN A 275 4.02 -25.18 1.82
CA ASN A 275 3.73 -26.21 0.84
C ASN A 275 3.38 -25.53 -0.49
N SER A 276 4.28 -25.68 -1.47
CA SER A 276 4.09 -25.26 -2.87
C SER A 276 3.20 -26.22 -3.64
#